data_AF-A0A7X0Y1C1-F1
#
_entry.id   AF-A0A7X0Y1C1-F1
#
_cell.length_a   1.000
_cell.length_b   1.000
_cell.length_c   1.000
_cell.angle_alpha   90.00
_cell.angle_beta   90.00
_cell.angle_gamma   90.00
#
_symmetry.space_group_name_H-M   'P 1'
#
loop_
_entity.id
_entity.type
_entity.pdbx_description
1 polymer ?
#
loop_
_entity_poly.entity_id
_entity_poly.type
_entity_poly.pdbx_seq_one_letter_code
_entity_poly.pdbx_strand_id
1 'polypeptide(L)'
;MKQDIKYRAWDNVAEKMYYCGEEDVICFEVESGRIKATEASEDNGYEELVHLKYMQYLGKDINENDLYDQDICEDERGNRFLVMWSEYFLAWSYVEYLGDLREYPLHDFKGTYRKVGNKFDNPELLEIEVAE
;
A
#
# COMPACT_ATOMS: atom_id res chain seq x y z
N MET A 1 21.39 7.59 2.65
CA MET A 1 20.29 7.72 3.62
C MET A 1 19.73 6.33 3.86
N LYS A 2 19.54 5.91 5.11
CA LYS A 2 18.98 4.57 5.41
C LYS A 2 17.46 4.71 5.32
N GLN A 3 16.83 3.99 4.41
CA GLN A 3 15.36 3.94 4.31
C GLN A 3 14.85 2.92 5.31
N ASP A 4 13.82 3.29 6.08
CA ASP A 4 13.16 2.35 6.97
C ASP A 4 12.50 1.23 6.15
N ILE A 5 12.62 0.00 6.64
CA ILE A 5 11.90 -1.14 6.07
C ILE A 5 10.70 -1.37 6.98
N LYS A 6 9.52 -0.98 6.49
CA LYS A 6 8.23 -1.17 7.17
C LYS A 6 7.25 -1.84 6.21
N TYR A 7 6.25 -2.49 6.78
CA TYR A 7 5.17 -3.14 6.03
C TYR A 7 3.82 -2.86 6.69
N ARG A 8 2.78 -2.84 5.86
CA ARG A 8 1.39 -2.99 6.29
C ARG A 8 0.78 -4.17 5.56
N ALA A 9 -0.35 -4.66 6.03
CA ALA A 9 -1.02 -5.80 5.45
C ALA A 9 -2.53 -5.57 5.37
N TRP A 10 -3.12 -5.85 4.21
CA TRP A 10 -4.57 -5.88 4.06
C TRP A 10 -5.09 -7.29 4.34
N ASP A 11 -6.03 -7.38 5.28
CA ASP A 11 -6.81 -8.56 5.58
C ASP A 11 -8.11 -8.52 4.77
N ASN A 12 -8.24 -9.40 3.78
CA ASN A 12 -9.43 -9.50 2.95
C ASN A 12 -10.56 -10.37 3.55
N VAL A 13 -10.34 -10.96 4.72
CA VAL A 13 -11.35 -11.69 5.49
C VAL A 13 -12.00 -10.76 6.51
N ALA A 14 -11.17 -10.01 7.24
CA ALA A 14 -11.62 -9.01 8.21
C ALA A 14 -11.94 -7.64 7.59
N GLU A 15 -11.57 -7.42 6.32
CA GLU A 15 -11.65 -6.14 5.62
C GLU A 15 -10.98 -5.01 6.42
N LYS A 16 -9.75 -5.27 6.90
CA LYS A 16 -9.00 -4.36 7.77
C LYS A 16 -7.54 -4.24 7.34
N MET A 17 -7.00 -3.03 7.47
CA MET A 17 -5.57 -2.76 7.35
C MET A 17 -4.84 -2.96 8.69
N TYR A 18 -3.76 -3.73 8.68
CA TYR A 18 -2.85 -3.92 9.82
C TYR A 18 -1.49 -3.28 9.57
N TYR A 19 -0.89 -2.71 10.61
CA TYR A 19 0.44 -2.09 10.53
C TYR A 19 1.46 -2.92 11.33
N CYS A 20 2.56 -3.30 10.67
CA CYS A 20 3.56 -4.19 11.28
C CYS A 20 4.20 -3.52 12.51
N GLY A 21 4.03 -4.14 13.67
CA GLY A 21 4.53 -3.65 14.95
C GLY A 21 3.56 -2.72 15.71
N GLU A 22 2.35 -2.51 15.20
CA GLU A 22 1.32 -1.66 15.84
C GLU A 22 0.11 -2.45 16.36
N GLU A 23 0.00 -3.75 16.01
CA GLU A 23 -1.11 -4.61 16.43
C GLU A 23 -0.82 -5.30 17.77
N ASP A 24 -1.82 -5.38 18.66
CA ASP A 24 -1.67 -5.99 19.98
C ASP A 24 -1.62 -7.53 19.93
N VAL A 25 -2.36 -8.14 19.01
CA VAL A 25 -2.58 -9.60 18.94
C VAL A 25 -2.01 -10.25 17.68
N ILE A 26 -1.46 -9.45 16.75
CA ILE A 26 -0.86 -9.93 15.50
C ILE A 26 0.65 -9.73 15.56
N CYS A 27 1.40 -10.83 15.47
CA CYS A 27 2.84 -10.82 15.35
C CYS A 27 3.25 -10.89 13.88
N PHE A 28 4.23 -10.09 13.47
CA PHE A 28 4.84 -10.14 12.15
C PHE A 28 6.30 -10.56 12.26
N GLU A 29 6.70 -11.59 11.53
CA GLU A 29 8.04 -12.18 11.57
C GLU A 29 8.61 -12.30 10.17
N VAL A 30 9.94 -12.16 10.06
CA VAL A 30 10.66 -12.50 8.83
C VAL A 30 11.32 -13.87 9.01
N GLU A 31 10.76 -14.88 8.36
CA GLU A 31 11.25 -16.25 8.41
C GLU A 31 11.68 -16.69 7.00
N SER A 32 12.95 -17.13 6.86
CA SER A 32 13.48 -17.64 5.58
C SER A 32 13.28 -16.71 4.37
N GLY A 33 13.35 -15.39 4.61
CA GLY A 33 13.16 -14.37 3.56
C GLY A 33 11.70 -14.10 3.19
N ARG A 34 10.73 -14.59 3.96
CA ARG A 34 9.31 -14.31 3.80
C ARG A 34 8.78 -13.57 5.02
N ILE A 35 7.76 -12.74 4.81
CA ILE A 35 7.01 -12.12 5.90
C ILE A 35 5.87 -13.08 6.26
N LYS A 36 5.77 -13.39 7.54
CA LYS A 36 4.73 -14.21 8.13
C LYS A 36 4.00 -13.38 9.18
N ALA A 37 2.67 -13.49 9.21
CA ALA A 37 1.85 -12.91 10.26
C ALA A 37 1.11 -14.01 11.01
N THR A 38 1.09 -13.94 12.33
CA THR A 38 0.35 -14.86 13.19
C THR A 38 -0.53 -14.10 14.17
N GLU A 39 -1.76 -14.57 14.36
CA GLU A 39 -2.67 -14.06 15.38
C GLU A 39 -2.68 -15.00 16.59
N ALA A 40 -2.63 -14.43 17.80
CA ALA A 40 -2.78 -15.19 19.02
C ALA A 40 -4.24 -15.63 19.21
N SER A 41 -4.47 -16.94 19.37
CA SER A 41 -5.81 -17.48 19.63
C SER A 41 -6.09 -17.65 21.13
N GLU A 42 -7.36 -17.64 21.51
CA GLU A 42 -7.80 -17.84 22.90
C GLU A 42 -7.36 -19.19 23.49
N ASP A 43 -7.13 -20.20 22.64
CA ASP A 43 -6.73 -21.55 23.02
C ASP A 43 -5.20 -21.72 23.19
N ASN A 44 -4.44 -20.63 23.38
CA ASN A 44 -2.96 -20.60 23.39
C ASN A 44 -2.31 -21.12 22.09
N GLY A 45 -3.02 -21.02 20.97
CA GLY A 45 -2.51 -21.31 19.64
C GLY A 45 -2.05 -20.04 18.91
N TYR A 46 -1.35 -20.24 17.80
CA TYR A 46 -1.08 -19.19 16.83
C TYR A 46 -1.65 -19.63 15.49
N GLU A 47 -2.48 -18.79 14.89
CA GLU A 47 -3.00 -19.01 13.54
C GLU A 47 -2.22 -18.16 12.55
N GLU A 48 -1.73 -18.77 11.46
CA GLU A 48 -1.03 -18.05 10.41
C GLU A 48 -2.04 -17.35 9.49
N LEU A 49 -1.91 -16.03 9.37
CA LEU A 49 -2.79 -15.21 8.54
C LEU A 49 -2.29 -15.21 7.08
N VAL A 50 -2.42 -16.37 6.43
CA VAL A 50 -1.94 -16.59 5.04
C VAL A 50 -2.67 -15.76 3.99
N HIS A 51 -3.83 -15.21 4.34
CA HIS A 51 -4.68 -14.39 3.46
C HIS A 51 -4.23 -12.92 3.38
N LEU A 52 -3.30 -12.50 4.25
CA LEU A 52 -2.81 -11.12 4.26
C LEU A 52 -2.07 -10.76 2.97
N LYS A 53 -2.38 -9.57 2.45
CA LYS A 53 -1.66 -8.94 1.33
C LYS A 53 -0.70 -7.89 1.87
N TYR A 54 0.60 -8.16 1.81
CA TYR A 54 1.63 -7.27 2.32
C TYR A 54 1.94 -6.13 1.33
N MET A 55 2.16 -4.94 1.88
CA MET A 55 2.52 -3.71 1.14
C MET A 55 3.74 -3.08 1.79
N GLN A 56 4.77 -2.82 0.99
CA GLN A 56 6.02 -2.24 1.46
C GLN A 56 5.91 -0.72 1.61
N TYR A 57 6.59 -0.16 2.60
CA TYR A 57 6.78 1.28 2.77
C TYR A 57 7.75 1.87 1.74
N LEU A 58 7.36 2.98 1.12
CA LEU A 58 8.10 3.68 0.06
C LEU A 58 8.77 4.97 0.54
N GLY A 59 8.36 5.52 1.68
CA GLY A 59 8.84 6.81 2.17
C GLY A 59 7.70 7.70 2.64
N LYS A 60 7.96 9.01 2.73
CA LYS A 60 6.95 10.01 3.07
C LYS A 60 6.54 10.83 1.85
N ASP A 61 5.27 11.21 1.80
CA ASP A 61 4.77 12.18 0.83
C ASP A 61 5.13 13.63 1.25
N ILE A 62 4.67 14.62 0.48
CA ILE A 62 4.93 16.05 0.78
C ILE A 62 4.31 16.56 2.10
N ASN A 63 3.36 15.81 2.66
CA ASN A 63 2.68 16.14 3.91
C ASN A 63 3.19 15.27 5.08
N GLU A 64 4.34 14.61 4.93
CA GLU A 64 4.96 13.71 5.90
C GLU A 64 4.14 12.45 6.22
N ASN A 65 3.13 12.11 5.40
CA ASN A 65 2.37 10.87 5.54
C ASN A 65 3.19 9.69 5.05
N ASP A 66 3.11 8.56 5.76
CA ASP A 66 3.75 7.34 5.32
C ASP A 66 3.05 6.81 4.04
N LEU A 67 3.87 6.65 2.99
CA LEU A 67 3.50 6.12 1.68
C LEU A 67 3.88 4.65 1.60
N TYR A 68 2.93 3.83 1.16
CA TYR A 68 3.07 2.40 0.98
C TYR A 68 2.65 2.00 -0.43
N ASP A 69 3.04 0.80 -0.84
CA ASP A 69 2.45 0.11 -1.98
C ASP A 69 0.91 0.12 -1.87
N GLN A 70 0.24 0.31 -3.02
CA GLN A 70 -1.20 0.40 -3.18
C GLN A 70 -1.86 1.64 -2.53
N ASP A 71 -1.09 2.65 -2.12
CA ASP A 71 -1.64 3.96 -1.79
C ASP A 71 -2.11 4.71 -3.05
N ILE A 72 -3.17 5.48 -2.87
CA ILE A 72 -3.70 6.41 -3.86
C ILE A 72 -3.15 7.79 -3.55
N CYS A 73 -2.51 8.40 -4.55
CA CYS A 73 -1.93 9.72 -4.46
C CYS A 73 -2.67 10.69 -5.36
N GLU A 74 -2.58 11.97 -5.02
CA GLU A 74 -3.13 13.09 -5.77
C GLU A 74 -2.02 14.11 -6.05
N ASP A 75 -1.91 14.56 -7.30
CA ASP A 75 -0.97 15.61 -7.69
C ASP A 75 -1.51 17.02 -7.36
N GLU A 76 -0.69 18.04 -7.61
CA GLU A 76 -1.04 19.45 -7.42
C GLU A 76 -2.24 19.95 -8.26
N ARG A 77 -2.68 19.17 -9.25
CA ARG A 77 -3.79 19.47 -10.15
C ARG A 77 -5.06 18.70 -9.82
N GLY A 78 -5.03 17.84 -8.79
CA GLY A 78 -6.16 16.99 -8.41
C GLY A 78 -6.24 15.67 -9.18
N ASN A 79 -5.21 15.32 -9.96
CA ASN A 79 -5.18 14.06 -10.68
C ASN A 79 -4.74 12.95 -9.74
N ARG A 80 -5.54 11.88 -9.69
CA ARG A 80 -5.29 10.73 -8.82
C ARG A 80 -4.57 9.61 -9.56
N PHE A 81 -3.79 8.84 -8.83
CA PHE A 81 -3.10 7.67 -9.34
C PHE A 81 -2.83 6.66 -8.23
N LEU A 82 -2.74 5.39 -8.60
CA LEU A 82 -2.38 4.29 -7.70
C LEU A 82 -0.87 4.05 -7.76
N VAL A 83 -0.21 4.00 -6.60
CA VAL A 83 1.19 3.60 -6.48
C VAL A 83 1.28 2.09 -6.38
N MET A 84 2.15 1.46 -7.17
CA MET A 84 2.32 0.01 -7.16
C MET A 84 3.74 -0.45 -7.54
N TRP A 85 4.14 -1.65 -7.13
CA TRP A 85 5.31 -2.32 -7.71
C TRP A 85 4.99 -2.78 -9.14
N SER A 86 5.83 -2.41 -10.10
CA SER A 86 5.74 -2.86 -11.48
C SER A 86 6.73 -3.99 -11.75
N GLU A 87 6.21 -5.15 -12.17
CA GLU A 87 7.04 -6.26 -12.66
C GLU A 87 7.65 -5.97 -14.04
N TYR A 88 7.06 -5.04 -14.80
CA TYR A 88 7.58 -4.64 -16.12
C TYR A 88 8.78 -3.71 -15.99
N PHE A 89 8.69 -2.70 -15.13
CA PHE A 89 9.77 -1.73 -14.89
C PHE A 89 10.75 -2.16 -13.79
N LEU A 90 10.40 -3.18 -12.99
CA LEU A 90 11.14 -3.60 -11.79
C LEU A 90 11.39 -2.43 -10.83
N ALA A 91 10.36 -1.60 -10.66
CA ALA A 91 10.41 -0.37 -9.87
C ALA A 91 9.04 -0.03 -9.30
N TRP A 92 9.02 0.84 -8.29
CA TRP A 92 7.81 1.54 -7.89
C TRP A 92 7.33 2.42 -9.05
N SER A 93 6.05 2.27 -9.37
CA SER A 93 5.36 2.90 -10.49
C SER A 93 4.04 3.50 -10.05
N TYR A 94 3.44 4.28 -10.92
CA TYR A 94 2.06 4.74 -10.81
C TYR A 94 1.24 4.32 -12.03
N VAL A 95 -0.07 4.18 -11.83
CA VAL A 95 -1.06 3.83 -12.86
C VAL A 95 -2.37 4.59 -12.60
N GLU A 96 -3.29 4.58 -13.55
CA GLU A 96 -4.61 5.21 -13.51
C GLU A 96 -4.59 6.75 -13.46
N TYR A 97 -3.42 7.33 -13.70
CA TYR A 97 -3.25 8.77 -13.81
C TYR A 97 -4.05 9.31 -14.99
N LEU A 98 -5.04 10.18 -14.73
CA LEU A 98 -5.97 10.70 -15.74
C LEU A 98 -6.78 9.60 -16.46
N GLY A 99 -7.01 8.46 -15.80
CA GLY A 99 -7.68 7.29 -16.40
C GLY A 99 -6.80 6.49 -17.37
N ASP A 100 -5.50 6.81 -17.45
CA ASP A 100 -4.53 6.04 -18.22
C ASP A 100 -4.12 4.78 -17.45
N LEU A 101 -4.45 3.61 -17.99
CA LEU A 101 -4.14 2.31 -17.38
C LEU A 101 -2.68 1.87 -17.62
N ARG A 102 -1.84 2.70 -18.26
CA ARG A 102 -0.42 2.41 -18.43
C ARG A 102 0.35 2.68 -17.14
N GLU A 103 1.33 1.82 -16.89
CA GLU A 103 2.27 1.97 -15.79
C GLU A 103 3.38 2.97 -16.18
N TYR A 104 3.81 3.77 -15.22
CA TYR A 104 4.91 4.72 -15.35
C TYR A 104 5.81 4.66 -14.12
N PRO A 105 7.15 4.64 -14.25
CA PRO A 105 8.03 4.65 -13.10
C PRO A 105 7.82 5.87 -12.21
N LEU A 106 7.67 5.65 -10.89
CA LEU A 106 7.38 6.71 -9.93
C LEU A 106 8.52 7.71 -9.81
N HIS A 107 9.76 7.27 -10.00
CA HIS A 107 10.94 8.13 -9.98
C HIS A 107 10.99 9.14 -11.16
N ASP A 108 10.21 8.90 -12.22
CA ASP A 108 10.11 9.81 -13.37
C ASP A 108 9.02 10.87 -13.20
N PHE A 109 8.16 10.75 -12.18
CA PHE A 109 7.06 11.67 -11.92
C PHE A 109 7.57 13.11 -11.80
N LYS A 110 6.97 14.03 -12.58
CA LYS A 110 7.33 15.45 -12.59
C LYS A 110 6.31 16.23 -11.79
N GLY A 111 6.63 16.49 -10.52
CA GLY A 111 5.79 17.28 -9.63
C GLY A 111 5.81 16.76 -8.21
N THR A 112 4.93 17.30 -7.39
CA THR A 112 4.68 16.83 -6.03
C THR A 112 3.34 16.12 -5.97
N TYR A 113 3.24 15.14 -5.07
CA TYR A 113 2.00 14.43 -4.81
C TYR A 113 1.84 14.18 -3.32
N ARG A 114 0.60 13.96 -2.91
CA ARG A 114 0.23 13.61 -1.54
C ARG A 114 -0.63 12.35 -1.54
N LYS A 115 -0.50 11.53 -0.52
CA LYS A 115 -1.40 10.43 -0.24
C LYS A 115 -2.79 10.97 0.09
N VAL A 116 -3.82 10.35 -0.48
CA VAL A 116 -5.23 10.68 -0.23
C VAL A 116 -6.06 9.48 0.22
N GLY A 117 -5.55 8.26 0.06
CA GLY A 117 -6.20 7.04 0.49
C GLY A 117 -5.40 5.81 0.08
N ASN A 118 -6.04 4.65 0.07
CA ASN A 118 -5.50 3.44 -0.53
C ASN A 118 -6.61 2.64 -1.22
N LYS A 119 -6.27 1.75 -2.15
CA LYS A 119 -7.28 1.06 -2.96
C LYS A 119 -8.22 0.12 -2.18
N PHE A 120 -7.89 -0.21 -0.93
CA PHE A 120 -8.66 -1.13 -0.11
C PHE A 120 -9.69 -0.37 0.73
N ASP A 121 -9.25 0.67 1.45
CA ASP A 121 -10.13 1.48 2.28
C ASP A 121 -10.87 2.57 1.49
N ASN A 122 -10.35 2.96 0.33
CA ASN A 122 -10.87 4.07 -0.50
C ASN A 122 -10.94 3.72 -2.00
N PRO A 123 -11.56 2.59 -2.40
CA PRO A 123 -11.67 2.22 -3.81
C PRO A 123 -12.36 3.29 -4.67
N GLU A 124 -13.30 4.04 -4.08
CA GLU A 124 -14.07 5.11 -4.74
C GLU A 124 -13.18 6.25 -5.29
N LEU A 125 -11.96 6.42 -4.78
CA LEU A 125 -11.06 7.48 -5.21
C LEU A 125 -10.50 7.26 -6.62
N LEU A 126 -10.56 6.03 -7.15
CA LEU A 126 -10.11 5.67 -8.50
C LEU A 126 -11.27 5.58 -9.52
N GLU A 127 -12.52 5.74 -9.08
CA GLU A 127 -13.67 5.73 -9.98
C GLU A 127 -13.69 6.98 -10.86
N ILE A 128 -13.81 6.81 -12.18
CA ILE A 128 -13.99 7.91 -13.13
C ILE A 128 -15.49 8.16 -13.26
N GLU A 129 -15.98 9.33 -12.85
CA GLU A 129 -17.34 9.75 -13.16
C GLU A 129 -17.49 9.92 -14.68
N VAL A 130 -18.22 9.02 -15.32
CA VAL A 130 -18.64 9.18 -16.71
C VAL A 130 -19.78 10.18 -16.71
N ALA A 131 -19.49 11.42 -17.12
CA ALA A 131 -20.56 12.40 -17.38
C ALA A 131 -21.42 11.90 -18.55
N GLU A 132 -22.72 11.69 -18.30
CA GLU A 132 -23.75 11.41 -19.33
C GLU A 132 -24.05 12.64 -20.20
#